data_AF-A0A7Y2XS93-F1
#
_entry.id   AF-A0A7Y2XS93-F1
#
_cell.length_a   1.000
_cell.length_b   1.000
_cell.length_c   1.000
_cell.angle_alpha   90.00
_cell.angle_beta   90.00
_cell.angle_gamma   90.00
#
_symmetry.space_group_name_H-M   'P 1'
#
loop_
_entity.id
_entity.type
_entity.pdbx_description
1 polymer ?
#
loop_
_entity_poly.entity_id
_entity_poly.type
_entity_poly.pdbx_seq_one_letter_code
_entity_poly.pdbx_strand_id
1 'polypeptide(L)'
;MLQRPFIVFVATVWATCAWSGGQADEDLSQAQAESLLKHLKTEITGLKRELDDNRRTLSTEQKALKTADLDIQENARKLRQLEKSRQTHERELESLHGERQDYLASLDERRDILSRQIMAAYRLGRQSRLKLLLNQDSPALLSRTLAYYDYFSRSQAAQISELRLVLKTLDEMRSRINIELAALDEVQNRQQVLLNTMTQQRDERRVIIENLASRIETDEQRLDELQADRRDLETLLERLSDVLADIPADLGKRLGPLDLKGKMHIP
;
A
#
# COMPACT_ATOMS: atom_id res chain seq x y z
N MET A 1 -16.70 15.34 -2.79
CA MET A 1 -17.16 16.74 -2.90
C MET A 1 -15.96 17.62 -3.18
N LEU A 2 -15.88 18.14 -4.41
CA LEU A 2 -15.17 19.30 -4.95
C LEU A 2 -14.82 18.98 -6.41
N GLN A 3 -15.85 19.02 -7.26
CA GLN A 3 -15.72 19.07 -8.72
C GLN A 3 -15.48 20.54 -9.12
N ARG A 4 -14.47 20.79 -9.97
CA ARG A 4 -14.30 22.07 -10.66
C ARG A 4 -14.62 21.86 -12.15
N PRO A 5 -15.62 22.55 -12.72
CA PRO A 5 -16.01 22.34 -14.11
C PRO A 5 -15.14 23.15 -15.09
N PHE A 6 -14.78 22.46 -16.16
CA PHE A 6 -14.21 22.96 -17.42
C PHE A 6 -15.26 23.84 -18.13
N ILE A 7 -14.94 25.09 -18.46
CA ILE A 7 -15.81 25.96 -19.26
C ILE A 7 -15.25 26.00 -20.69
N VAL A 8 -15.97 25.33 -21.59
CA VAL A 8 -15.84 25.43 -23.04
C VAL A 8 -16.65 26.64 -23.49
N PHE A 9 -16.00 27.67 -24.03
CA PHE A 9 -16.65 28.83 -24.62
C PHE A 9 -16.63 28.69 -26.15
N VAL A 10 -17.72 28.19 -26.72
CA VAL A 10 -18.00 28.25 -28.15
C VAL A 10 -18.70 29.58 -28.41
N ALA A 11 -18.00 30.53 -29.02
CA ALA A 11 -18.60 31.74 -29.56
C ALA A 11 -18.48 31.71 -31.09
N THR A 12 -19.57 31.30 -31.74
CA THR A 12 -19.80 31.43 -33.17
C THR A 12 -20.28 32.84 -33.47
N VAL A 13 -19.47 33.64 -34.16
CA VAL A 13 -19.91 34.87 -34.83
C VAL A 13 -19.58 34.76 -36.31
N TRP A 14 -20.64 34.59 -37.10
CA TRP A 14 -20.65 34.78 -38.54
C TRP A 14 -20.61 36.28 -38.84
N ALA A 15 -19.57 36.75 -39.52
CA ALA A 15 -19.54 38.08 -40.14
C ALA A 15 -18.95 37.95 -41.55
N THR A 16 -19.78 38.37 -42.49
CA THR A 16 -19.65 38.33 -43.95
C THR A 16 -18.43 39.04 -44.51
N CYS A 17 -17.87 38.46 -45.57
CA CYS A 17 -16.81 38.99 -46.42
C CYS A 17 -16.97 40.47 -46.80
N ALA A 18 -15.93 41.25 -46.54
CA ALA A 18 -15.56 42.38 -47.38
C ALA A 18 -14.20 42.04 -48.01
N TRP A 19 -14.22 41.82 -49.33
CA TRP A 19 -13.06 41.54 -50.15
C TRP A 19 -12.32 42.87 -50.36
N SER A 20 -11.29 43.12 -49.55
CA SER A 20 -10.25 44.11 -49.85
C SER A 20 -8.94 43.36 -49.98
N GLY A 21 -8.55 43.08 -51.22
CA GLY A 21 -7.22 42.59 -51.55
C GLY A 21 -6.19 43.63 -51.15
N GLY A 22 -5.50 43.35 -50.06
CA GLY A 22 -4.20 43.91 -49.71
C GLY A 22 -3.33 42.73 -49.34
N GLN A 23 -2.58 42.22 -50.31
CA GLN A 23 -1.39 41.41 -50.02
C GLN A 23 -0.43 42.31 -49.24
N ALA A 24 -0.49 42.25 -47.93
CA ALA A 24 0.68 42.44 -47.11
C ALA A 24 1.34 41.04 -47.05
N ASP A 25 2.09 40.72 -48.11
CA ASP A 25 3.21 39.80 -47.97
C ASP A 25 4.19 40.56 -47.09
N GLU A 26 4.04 40.36 -45.78
CA GLU A 26 4.94 40.94 -44.79
C GLU A 26 6.22 40.12 -44.90
N ASP A 27 7.09 40.53 -45.84
CA ASP A 27 8.41 39.95 -46.08
C ASP A 27 9.12 39.84 -44.73
N LEU A 28 9.08 38.64 -44.15
CA LEU A 28 9.70 38.34 -42.87
C LEU A 28 11.19 38.61 -43.07
N SER A 29 11.69 39.69 -42.49
CA SER A 29 13.08 40.08 -42.70
C SER A 29 13.99 38.93 -42.25
N GLN A 30 15.08 38.68 -42.99
CA GLN A 30 16.01 37.59 -42.67
C GLN A 30 16.43 37.58 -41.20
N ALA A 31 16.62 38.76 -40.59
CA ALA A 31 16.93 38.92 -39.18
C ALA A 31 15.82 38.44 -38.23
N GLN A 32 14.54 38.63 -38.58
CA GLN A 32 13.41 38.12 -37.81
C GLN A 32 13.32 36.60 -37.87
N ALA A 33 13.52 36.01 -39.05
CA ALA A 33 13.54 34.55 -39.21
C ALA A 33 14.69 33.90 -38.44
N GLU A 34 15.90 34.47 -38.48
CA GLU A 34 17.04 33.99 -37.69
C GLU A 34 16.79 34.10 -36.17
N SER A 35 16.14 35.18 -35.72
CA SER A 35 15.74 35.35 -34.32
C SER A 35 14.73 34.28 -33.89
N LEU A 36 13.71 34.01 -34.71
CA LEU A 36 12.69 33.00 -34.45
C LEU A 36 13.31 31.60 -34.40
N LEU A 37 14.24 31.28 -35.32
CA LEU A 37 14.99 30.03 -35.30
C LEU A 37 15.76 29.84 -33.98
N LYS A 38 16.41 30.90 -33.49
CA LYS A 38 17.15 30.86 -32.23
C LYS A 38 16.22 30.61 -31.04
N HIS A 39 15.07 31.29 -30.98
CA HIS A 39 14.06 31.07 -29.96
C HIS A 39 13.55 29.62 -29.99
N LEU A 40 13.23 29.11 -31.17
CA LEU A 40 12.71 27.76 -31.37
C LEU A 40 13.74 26.69 -30.98
N LYS A 41 15.02 26.90 -31.31
CA LYS A 41 16.13 26.07 -30.82
C LYS A 41 16.22 26.08 -29.29
N THR A 42 16.11 27.25 -28.65
CA THR A 42 16.14 27.32 -27.18
C THR A 42 14.97 26.58 -26.54
N GLU A 43 13.76 26.73 -27.09
CA GLU A 43 12.57 26.04 -26.60
C GLU A 43 12.69 24.52 -26.74
N ILE A 44 13.12 24.03 -27.91
CA ILE A 44 13.41 22.61 -28.14
C ILE A 44 14.42 22.08 -27.11
N THR A 45 15.51 22.82 -26.83
CA THR A 45 16.49 22.36 -25.84
C THR A 45 15.95 22.36 -24.41
N GLY A 46 15.06 23.30 -24.07
CA GLY A 46 14.36 23.31 -22.78
C GLY A 46 13.43 22.11 -22.64
N LEU A 47 12.57 21.90 -23.63
CA LEU A 47 11.60 20.81 -23.66
C LEU A 47 12.28 19.43 -23.63
N LYS A 48 13.40 19.25 -24.34
CA LYS A 48 14.19 18.01 -24.28
C LYS A 48 14.73 17.72 -22.88
N ARG A 49 15.21 18.75 -22.15
CA ARG A 49 15.69 18.57 -20.78
C ARG A 49 14.54 18.20 -19.84
N GLU A 50 13.40 18.89 -19.97
CA GLU A 50 12.21 18.60 -19.19
C GLU A 50 11.69 17.18 -19.43
N LEU A 51 11.66 16.72 -20.67
CA LEU A 51 11.31 15.34 -21.02
C LEU A 51 12.26 14.32 -20.39
N ASP A 52 13.56 14.53 -20.46
CA ASP A 52 14.54 13.65 -19.84
C ASP A 52 14.37 13.58 -18.32
N ASP A 53 14.11 14.71 -17.66
CA ASP A 53 13.88 14.77 -16.22
C ASP A 53 12.53 14.12 -15.82
N ASN A 54 11.47 14.34 -16.60
CA ASN A 54 10.18 13.68 -16.40
C ASN A 54 10.31 12.15 -16.57
N ARG A 55 11.03 11.67 -17.59
CA ARG A 55 11.29 10.23 -17.82
C ARG A 55 12.09 9.61 -16.68
N ARG A 56 13.12 10.30 -16.16
CA ARG A 56 13.88 9.85 -14.99
C ARG A 56 13.01 9.76 -13.74
N THR A 57 12.16 10.77 -13.52
CA THR A 57 11.21 10.79 -12.41
C THR A 57 10.22 9.64 -12.54
N LEU A 58 9.61 9.45 -13.71
CA LEU A 58 8.71 8.34 -14.00
C LEU A 58 9.35 6.97 -13.69
N SER A 59 10.58 6.73 -14.16
CA SER A 59 11.30 5.48 -13.88
C SER A 59 11.54 5.28 -12.38
N THR A 60 11.84 6.34 -11.65
CA THR A 60 12.07 6.31 -10.20
C THR A 60 10.76 6.01 -9.46
N GLU A 61 9.67 6.67 -9.84
CA GLU A 61 8.35 6.44 -9.28
C GLU A 61 7.83 5.02 -9.54
N GLN A 62 8.04 4.48 -10.74
CA GLN A 62 7.69 3.10 -11.07
C GLN A 62 8.47 2.07 -10.24
N LYS A 63 9.78 2.30 -10.02
CA LYS A 63 10.59 1.44 -9.14
C LYS A 63 10.10 1.51 -7.70
N ALA A 64 9.82 2.71 -7.19
CA ALA A 64 9.31 2.90 -5.84
C ALA A 64 7.91 2.28 -5.67
N LEU A 65 7.04 2.35 -6.69
CA LEU A 65 5.74 1.69 -6.71
C LEU A 65 5.90 0.17 -6.58
N LYS A 66 6.80 -0.43 -7.36
CA LYS A 66 7.10 -1.86 -7.29
C LYS A 66 7.58 -2.28 -5.90
N THR A 67 8.47 -1.51 -5.28
CA THR A 67 8.93 -1.77 -3.91
C THR A 67 7.77 -1.69 -2.92
N ALA A 68 6.94 -0.64 -3.01
CA ALA A 68 5.76 -0.50 -2.16
C ALA A 68 4.78 -1.68 -2.30
N ASP A 69 4.54 -2.16 -3.53
CA ASP A 69 3.69 -3.33 -3.77
C ASP A 69 4.24 -4.60 -3.10
N LEU A 70 5.55 -4.82 -3.16
CA LEU A 70 6.20 -5.95 -2.49
C LEU A 70 6.09 -5.84 -0.96
N ASP A 71 6.33 -4.66 -0.41
CA ASP A 71 6.23 -4.43 1.03
C ASP A 71 4.78 -4.61 1.51
N ILE A 72 3.79 -4.12 0.76
CA ILE A 72 2.36 -4.34 1.04
C ILE A 72 2.03 -5.83 1.04
N GLN A 73 2.53 -6.59 0.05
CA GLN A 73 2.31 -8.04 -0.01
C GLN A 73 2.94 -8.77 1.17
N GLU A 74 4.15 -8.39 1.58
CA GLU A 74 4.82 -8.99 2.74
C GLU A 74 4.05 -8.70 4.03
N ASN A 75 3.65 -7.45 4.25
CA ASN A 75 2.86 -7.06 5.42
C ASN A 75 1.49 -7.76 5.45
N ALA A 76 0.83 -7.90 4.30
CA ALA A 76 -0.42 -8.68 4.20
C ALA A 76 -0.23 -10.17 4.47
N ARG A 77 0.94 -10.75 4.18
CA ARG A 77 1.28 -12.14 4.57
C ARG A 77 1.49 -12.24 6.08
N LYS A 78 2.24 -11.31 6.69
CA LYS A 78 2.45 -11.24 8.14
C LYS A 78 1.13 -11.12 8.88
N LEU A 79 0.23 -10.25 8.42
CA LEU A 79 -1.11 -10.10 9.01
C LEU A 79 -1.91 -11.41 8.98
N ARG A 80 -1.87 -12.16 7.87
CA ARG A 80 -2.50 -13.48 7.77
C ARG A 80 -1.87 -14.53 8.68
N GLN A 81 -0.56 -14.43 8.94
CA GLN A 81 0.12 -15.32 9.90
C GLN A 81 -0.29 -15.00 11.34
N LEU A 82 -0.39 -13.71 11.70
CA LEU A 82 -0.89 -13.27 13.01
C LEU A 82 -2.32 -13.75 13.24
N GLU A 83 -3.20 -13.60 12.25
CA GLU A 83 -4.58 -14.09 12.31
C GLU A 83 -4.65 -15.61 12.53
N LYS A 84 -3.79 -16.40 11.86
CA LYS A 84 -3.70 -17.85 12.10
C LYS A 84 -3.21 -18.19 13.51
N SER A 85 -2.26 -17.41 14.05
CA SER A 85 -1.78 -17.58 15.42
C SER A 85 -2.91 -17.31 16.41
N ARG A 86 -3.67 -16.22 16.20
CA ARG A 86 -4.83 -15.86 17.02
C ARG A 86 -5.86 -16.98 17.04
N GLN A 87 -6.26 -17.49 15.86
CA GLN A 87 -7.21 -18.61 15.76
C GLN A 87 -6.72 -19.89 16.44
N THR A 88 -5.41 -20.14 16.45
CA THR A 88 -4.84 -21.28 17.17
C THR A 88 -5.01 -21.12 18.68
N HIS A 89 -4.68 -19.96 19.22
CA HIS A 89 -4.84 -19.65 20.64
C HIS A 89 -6.31 -19.60 21.08
N GLU A 90 -7.22 -19.12 20.23
CA GLU A 90 -8.66 -19.15 20.50
C GLU A 90 -9.19 -20.59 20.63
N ARG A 91 -8.76 -21.50 19.74
CA ARG A 91 -9.10 -22.93 19.84
C ARG A 91 -8.49 -23.58 21.07
N GLU A 92 -7.26 -23.22 21.42
CA GLU A 92 -6.61 -23.70 22.63
C GLU A 92 -7.38 -23.27 23.89
N LEU A 93 -7.82 -22.00 23.96
CA LEU A 93 -8.69 -21.51 25.03
C LEU A 93 -10.00 -22.27 25.13
N GLU A 94 -10.64 -22.57 24.00
CA GLU A 94 -11.87 -23.35 23.97
C GLU A 94 -11.65 -24.77 24.50
N SER A 95 -10.55 -25.43 24.11
CA SER A 95 -10.15 -26.74 24.65
C SER A 95 -9.91 -26.70 26.15
N LEU A 96 -9.13 -25.74 26.64
CA LEU A 96 -8.87 -25.56 28.07
C LEU A 96 -10.14 -25.27 28.86
N HIS A 97 -11.11 -24.58 28.25
CA HIS A 97 -12.41 -24.35 28.87
C HIS A 97 -13.21 -25.64 29.04
N GLY A 98 -13.24 -26.50 28.01
CA GLY A 98 -13.86 -27.82 28.07
C GLY A 98 -13.21 -28.71 29.14
N GLU A 99 -11.89 -28.85 29.10
CA GLU A 99 -11.14 -29.63 30.09
C GLU A 99 -11.41 -29.17 31.52
N ARG A 100 -11.44 -27.85 31.75
CA ARG A 100 -11.77 -27.28 33.06
C ARG A 100 -13.16 -27.69 33.53
N GLN A 101 -14.17 -27.68 32.66
CA GLN A 101 -15.54 -28.09 33.02
C GLN A 101 -15.58 -29.56 33.42
N ASP A 102 -14.91 -30.43 32.66
CA ASP A 102 -14.83 -31.86 32.96
C ASP A 102 -14.14 -32.13 34.30
N TYR A 103 -13.02 -31.45 34.57
CA TYR A 103 -12.30 -31.59 35.84
C TYR A 103 -13.10 -31.05 37.04
N LEU A 104 -13.89 -29.98 36.87
CA LEU A 104 -14.78 -29.48 37.90
C LEU A 104 -15.92 -30.47 38.21
N ALA A 105 -16.52 -31.07 37.17
CA ALA A 105 -17.53 -32.11 37.35
C ALA A 105 -16.96 -33.33 38.09
N SER A 106 -15.76 -33.80 37.69
CA SER A 106 -15.07 -34.90 38.37
C SER A 106 -14.73 -34.56 39.83
N LEU A 107 -14.30 -33.33 40.11
CA LEU A 107 -14.01 -32.86 41.46
C LEU A 107 -15.24 -32.94 42.37
N ASP A 108 -16.41 -32.52 41.86
CA ASP A 108 -17.65 -32.54 42.63
C ASP A 108 -18.17 -33.95 42.88
N GLU A 109 -18.13 -34.84 41.88
CA GLU A 109 -18.47 -36.26 42.05
C GLU A 109 -17.59 -36.92 43.13
N ARG A 110 -16.28 -36.68 43.07
CA ARG A 110 -15.32 -37.26 44.02
C ARG A 110 -15.52 -36.74 45.44
N ARG A 111 -15.85 -35.46 45.59
CA ARG A 111 -16.19 -34.85 46.88
C ARG A 111 -17.43 -35.50 47.49
N ASP A 112 -18.46 -35.76 46.69
CA ASP A 112 -19.67 -36.41 47.14
C ASP A 112 -19.42 -37.88 47.56
N ILE A 113 -18.64 -38.63 46.79
CA ILE A 113 -18.20 -39.99 47.15
C ILE A 113 -17.44 -39.98 48.49
N LEU A 114 -16.47 -39.08 48.64
CA LEU A 114 -15.67 -38.96 49.86
C LEU A 114 -16.55 -38.61 51.07
N SER A 115 -17.51 -37.70 50.90
CA SER A 115 -18.48 -37.34 51.95
C SER A 115 -19.30 -38.55 52.41
N ARG A 116 -19.85 -39.32 51.46
CA ARG A 116 -20.61 -40.55 51.74
C ARG A 116 -19.77 -41.59 52.48
N GLN A 117 -18.49 -41.74 52.14
CA GLN A 117 -17.57 -42.68 52.78
C GLN A 117 -17.21 -42.29 54.21
N ILE A 118 -16.96 -41.00 54.46
CA ILE A 118 -16.72 -40.48 55.81
C ILE A 118 -17.96 -40.71 56.69
N MET A 119 -19.15 -40.42 56.18
CA MET A 119 -20.42 -40.63 56.89
C MET A 119 -20.66 -42.12 57.19
N ALA A 120 -20.38 -43.01 56.24
CA ALA A 120 -20.49 -44.46 56.43
C ALA A 120 -19.52 -44.97 57.51
N ALA A 121 -18.24 -44.59 57.44
CA ALA A 121 -17.23 -44.95 58.43
C ALA A 121 -17.61 -44.45 59.84
N TYR A 122 -18.16 -43.24 59.94
CA TYR A 122 -18.63 -42.67 61.20
C TYR A 122 -19.81 -43.44 61.81
N ARG A 123 -20.83 -43.74 61.00
CA ARG A 123 -22.02 -44.50 61.45
C ARG A 123 -21.64 -45.91 61.91
N LEU A 124 -20.79 -46.59 61.15
CA LEU A 124 -20.29 -47.92 61.48
C LEU A 124 -19.45 -47.89 62.77
N GLY A 125 -18.57 -46.89 62.93
CA GLY A 125 -17.79 -46.71 64.15
C GLY A 125 -18.66 -46.49 65.39
N ARG A 126 -19.73 -45.69 65.29
CA ARG A 126 -20.69 -45.48 66.40
C ARG A 126 -21.47 -46.74 66.76
N GLN A 127 -22.06 -47.42 65.77
CA GLN A 127 -22.83 -48.66 66.01
C GLN A 127 -21.96 -49.79 66.53
N SER A 128 -20.71 -49.87 66.07
CA SER A 128 -19.79 -50.92 66.48
C SER A 128 -19.28 -50.75 67.91
N ARG A 129 -19.03 -49.52 68.38
CA ARG A 129 -18.70 -49.26 69.80
C ARG A 129 -19.81 -49.74 70.74
N LEU A 130 -21.07 -49.53 70.36
CA LEU A 130 -22.22 -50.04 71.09
C LEU A 130 -22.29 -51.57 71.06
N LYS A 131 -22.08 -52.20 69.89
CA LYS A 131 -22.05 -53.68 69.78
C LYS A 131 -20.90 -54.32 70.55
N LEU A 132 -19.70 -53.75 70.55
CA LEU A 132 -18.55 -54.26 71.31
C LEU A 132 -18.77 -54.21 72.83
N LEU A 133 -19.56 -53.25 73.32
CA LEU A 133 -19.98 -53.20 74.73
C LEU A 133 -21.02 -54.28 75.09
N LEU A 134 -21.73 -54.82 74.09
CA LEU A 134 -22.90 -55.68 74.26
C LEU A 134 -22.70 -57.13 73.78
N ASN A 135 -21.72 -57.42 72.89
CA ASN A 135 -21.49 -58.74 72.30
C ASN A 135 -20.01 -58.94 71.86
N GLN A 136 -19.45 -60.15 72.07
CA GLN A 136 -18.05 -60.52 71.77
C GLN A 136 -17.79 -60.90 70.28
N ASP A 137 -18.55 -60.37 69.33
CA ASP A 137 -18.37 -60.71 67.91
C ASP A 137 -17.10 -60.09 67.29
N SER A 138 -16.50 -60.82 66.35
CA SER A 138 -15.16 -60.67 65.75
C SER A 138 -14.64 -59.21 65.54
N PRO A 139 -13.82 -58.66 66.47
CA PRO A 139 -13.24 -57.32 66.38
C PRO A 139 -12.30 -57.11 65.18
N ALA A 140 -11.73 -58.21 64.68
CA ALA A 140 -10.81 -58.20 63.56
C ALA A 140 -11.47 -57.76 62.24
N LEU A 141 -12.72 -58.20 61.98
CA LEU A 141 -13.45 -57.87 60.75
C LEU A 141 -13.76 -56.37 60.70
N LEU A 142 -14.22 -55.80 61.81
CA LEU A 142 -14.50 -54.37 61.93
C LEU A 142 -13.26 -53.52 61.68
N SER A 143 -12.14 -53.84 62.36
CA SER A 143 -10.89 -53.08 62.23
C SER A 143 -10.41 -53.07 60.79
N ARG A 144 -10.55 -54.21 60.08
CA ARG A 144 -10.23 -54.33 58.66
C ARG A 144 -11.15 -53.47 57.79
N THR A 145 -12.47 -53.47 58.03
CA THR A 145 -13.42 -52.63 57.28
C THR A 145 -13.15 -51.14 57.47
N LEU A 146 -12.89 -50.69 58.70
CA LEU A 146 -12.55 -49.30 58.98
C LEU A 146 -11.23 -48.89 58.33
N ALA A 147 -10.21 -49.77 58.34
CA ALA A 147 -8.95 -49.54 57.64
C ALA A 147 -9.15 -49.41 56.12
N TYR A 148 -10.06 -50.18 55.51
CA TYR A 148 -10.38 -50.07 54.09
C TYR A 148 -11.07 -48.74 53.74
N TYR A 149 -12.01 -48.27 54.57
CA TYR A 149 -12.62 -46.96 54.37
C TYR A 149 -11.60 -45.82 54.53
N ASP A 150 -10.70 -45.90 55.52
CA ASP A 150 -9.63 -44.91 55.69
C ASP A 150 -8.70 -44.89 54.49
N TYR A 151 -8.25 -46.06 54.02
CA TYR A 151 -7.39 -46.18 52.84
C TYR A 151 -8.04 -45.58 51.58
N PHE A 152 -9.31 -45.93 51.31
CA PHE A 152 -10.01 -45.40 50.14
C PHE A 152 -10.26 -43.89 50.26
N SER A 153 -10.62 -43.40 51.46
CA SER A 153 -10.83 -41.96 51.71
C SER A 153 -9.54 -41.17 51.50
N ARG A 154 -8.38 -41.70 51.92
CA ARG A 154 -7.06 -41.11 51.66
C ARG A 154 -6.75 -41.05 50.16
N SER A 155 -7.05 -42.12 49.42
CA SER A 155 -6.89 -42.15 47.97
C SER A 155 -7.76 -41.10 47.27
N GLN A 156 -9.03 -40.97 47.66
CA GLN A 156 -9.92 -39.93 47.14
C GLN A 156 -9.44 -38.51 47.49
N ALA A 157 -8.95 -38.29 48.71
CA ALA A 157 -8.39 -37.01 49.11
C ALA A 157 -7.15 -36.64 48.26
N ALA A 158 -6.29 -37.63 47.96
CA ALA A 158 -5.14 -37.44 47.08
C ALA A 158 -5.57 -37.06 45.65
N GLN A 159 -6.54 -37.77 45.08
CA GLN A 159 -7.07 -37.48 43.73
C GLN A 159 -7.74 -36.10 43.66
N ILE A 160 -8.46 -35.68 44.70
CA ILE A 160 -9.00 -34.32 44.83
C ILE A 160 -7.87 -33.28 44.84
N SER A 161 -6.77 -33.55 45.55
CA SER A 161 -5.63 -32.63 45.60
C SER A 161 -4.92 -32.50 44.25
N GLU A 162 -4.78 -33.59 43.51
CA GLU A 162 -4.23 -33.63 42.16
C GLU A 162 -5.10 -32.85 41.18
N LEU A 163 -6.42 -33.08 41.17
CA LEU A 163 -7.36 -32.33 40.33
C LEU A 163 -7.32 -30.83 40.60
N ARG A 164 -7.19 -30.41 41.86
CA ARG A 164 -7.02 -28.98 42.20
C ARG A 164 -5.73 -28.39 41.63
N LEU A 165 -4.66 -29.17 41.60
CA LEU A 165 -3.40 -28.75 41.00
C LEU A 165 -3.57 -28.59 39.48
N VAL A 166 -4.20 -29.57 38.81
CA VAL A 166 -4.50 -29.49 37.37
C VAL A 166 -5.34 -28.26 37.04
N LEU A 167 -6.43 -28.01 37.78
CA LEU A 167 -7.28 -26.83 37.60
C LEU A 167 -6.50 -25.51 37.75
N LYS A 168 -5.56 -25.44 38.71
CA LYS A 168 -4.70 -24.27 38.88
C LYS A 168 -3.78 -24.09 37.66
N THR A 169 -3.18 -25.17 37.17
CA THR A 169 -2.33 -25.13 35.97
C THR A 169 -3.11 -24.69 34.73
N LEU A 170 -4.34 -25.18 34.54
CA LEU A 170 -5.22 -24.74 33.44
C LEU A 170 -5.52 -23.24 33.52
N ASP A 171 -5.73 -22.71 34.72
CA ASP A 171 -5.99 -21.29 34.93
C ASP A 171 -4.78 -20.41 34.63
N GLU A 172 -3.58 -20.87 35.00
CA GLU A 172 -2.33 -20.23 34.65
C GLU A 172 -2.10 -20.24 33.12
N MET A 173 -2.35 -21.37 32.45
CA MET A 173 -2.26 -21.48 30.99
C MET A 173 -3.24 -20.54 30.28
N ARG A 174 -4.51 -20.55 30.71
CA ARG A 174 -5.55 -19.65 30.19
C ARG A 174 -5.16 -18.18 30.33
N SER A 175 -4.61 -17.81 31.50
CA SER A 175 -4.16 -16.43 31.74
C SER A 175 -3.01 -16.04 30.82
N ARG A 176 -2.05 -16.94 30.55
CA ARG A 176 -0.94 -16.67 29.63
C ARG A 176 -1.44 -16.48 28.21
N ILE A 177 -2.31 -17.37 27.72
CA ILE A 177 -2.87 -17.27 26.37
C ILE A 177 -3.67 -15.96 26.20
N ASN A 178 -4.44 -15.55 27.20
CA ASN A 178 -5.15 -14.26 27.14
C ASN A 178 -4.21 -13.05 27.04
N ILE A 179 -3.06 -13.08 27.71
CA ILE A 179 -2.04 -12.03 27.59
C ILE A 179 -1.44 -12.02 26.17
N GLU A 180 -1.13 -13.20 25.63
CA GLU A 180 -0.60 -13.35 24.27
C GLU A 180 -1.61 -12.87 23.21
N LEU A 181 -2.90 -13.19 23.37
CA LEU A 181 -3.97 -12.71 22.50
C LEU A 181 -4.10 -11.18 22.53
N ALA A 182 -4.02 -10.56 23.71
CA ALA A 182 -4.07 -9.10 23.83
C ALA A 182 -2.86 -8.45 23.12
N ALA A 183 -1.66 -9.03 23.26
CA ALA A 183 -0.47 -8.56 22.56
C ALA A 183 -0.59 -8.75 21.03
N LEU A 184 -1.14 -9.89 20.58
CA LEU A 184 -1.39 -10.15 19.16
C LEU A 184 -2.38 -9.14 18.57
N ASP A 185 -3.46 -8.81 19.28
CA ASP A 185 -4.45 -7.83 18.82
C ASP A 185 -3.84 -6.44 18.64
N GLU A 186 -3.00 -6.00 19.59
CA GLU A 186 -2.28 -4.73 19.46
C GLU A 186 -1.35 -4.70 18.23
N VAL A 187 -0.59 -5.77 18.01
CA VAL A 187 0.30 -5.90 16.84
C VAL A 187 -0.51 -5.92 15.54
N GLN A 188 -1.61 -6.67 15.51
CA GLN A 188 -2.50 -6.78 14.35
C GLN A 188 -3.11 -5.42 13.98
N ASN A 189 -3.61 -4.67 14.96
CA ASN A 189 -4.18 -3.34 14.76
C ASN A 189 -3.14 -2.36 14.21
N ARG A 190 -1.93 -2.32 14.79
CA ARG A 190 -0.83 -1.48 14.28
C ARG A 190 -0.46 -1.85 12.84
N GLN A 191 -0.37 -3.14 12.55
CA GLN A 191 -0.02 -3.66 11.23
C GLN A 191 -1.10 -3.32 10.18
N GLN A 192 -2.38 -3.36 10.55
CA GLN A 192 -3.49 -2.99 9.68
C GLN A 192 -3.49 -1.49 9.35
N VAL A 193 -3.25 -0.62 10.34
CA VAL A 193 -3.14 0.83 10.12
C VAL A 193 -1.98 1.14 9.19
N LEU A 194 -0.83 0.49 9.39
CA LEU A 194 0.33 0.62 8.51
C LEU A 194 -0.01 0.18 7.08
N LEU A 195 -0.65 -0.98 6.90
CA LEU A 195 -1.04 -1.49 5.59
C LEU A 195 -1.98 -0.53 4.84
N ASN A 196 -2.95 0.04 5.55
CA ASN A 196 -3.87 1.03 4.98
C ASN A 196 -3.11 2.29 4.51
N THR A 197 -2.18 2.78 5.33
CA THR A 197 -1.35 3.95 5.02
C THR A 197 -0.47 3.68 3.79
N MET A 198 0.18 2.52 3.72
CA MET A 198 1.00 2.12 2.58
C MET A 198 0.17 1.99 1.30
N THR A 199 -1.04 1.45 1.41
CA THR A 199 -1.97 1.31 0.28
C THR A 199 -2.38 2.69 -0.26
N GLN A 200 -2.69 3.64 0.63
CA GLN A 200 -3.00 5.01 0.22
C GLN A 200 -1.80 5.67 -0.49
N GLN A 201 -0.59 5.54 0.04
CA GLN A 201 0.63 6.07 -0.60
C GLN A 201 0.89 5.42 -1.97
N ARG A 202 0.57 4.13 -2.12
CA ARG A 202 0.65 3.38 -3.39
C ARG A 202 -0.37 3.87 -4.40
N ASP A 203 -1.58 4.25 -3.96
CA ASP A 203 -2.60 4.88 -4.79
C ASP A 203 -2.18 6.29 -5.26
N GLU A 204 -1.70 7.14 -4.35
CA GLU A 204 -1.20 8.48 -4.66
C GLU A 204 -0.05 8.43 -5.68
N ARG A 205 0.89 7.50 -5.49
CA ARG A 205 2.01 7.30 -6.42
C ARG A 205 1.55 6.89 -7.81
N ARG A 206 0.54 6.03 -7.91
CA ARG A 206 -0.02 5.62 -9.20
C ARG A 206 -0.59 6.81 -9.98
N VAL A 207 -1.28 7.71 -9.29
CA VAL A 207 -1.79 8.94 -9.91
C VAL A 207 -0.64 9.83 -10.42
N ILE A 208 0.44 9.95 -9.67
CA ILE A 208 1.64 10.70 -10.10
C ILE A 208 2.24 10.09 -11.38
N ILE A 209 2.37 8.77 -11.42
CA ILE A 209 2.88 8.02 -12.59
C ILE A 209 1.99 8.25 -13.82
N GLU A 210 0.66 8.16 -13.66
CA GLU A 210 -0.30 8.39 -14.74
C GLU A 210 -0.21 9.83 -15.28
N ASN A 211 -0.10 10.82 -14.39
CA ASN A 211 0.07 12.23 -14.78
C ASN A 211 1.40 12.48 -15.49
N LEU A 212 2.51 11.91 -15.00
CA LEU A 212 3.83 12.04 -15.64
C LEU A 212 3.84 11.39 -17.02
N ALA A 213 3.24 10.21 -17.17
CA ALA A 213 3.14 9.53 -18.45
C ALA A 213 2.37 10.38 -19.49
N SER A 214 1.21 10.92 -19.11
CA SER A 214 0.42 11.79 -19.98
C SER A 214 1.15 13.09 -20.36
N ARG A 215 1.87 13.70 -19.40
CA ARG A 215 2.67 14.90 -19.66
C ARG A 215 3.81 14.61 -20.63
N ILE A 216 4.54 13.51 -20.43
CA ILE A 216 5.61 13.09 -21.34
C ILE A 216 5.07 12.89 -22.76
N GLU A 217 3.93 12.22 -22.92
CA GLU A 217 3.29 12.02 -24.24
C GLU A 217 2.95 13.36 -24.91
N THR A 218 2.39 14.30 -24.15
CA THR A 218 2.04 15.64 -24.66
C THR A 218 3.29 16.44 -25.04
N ASP A 219 4.31 16.41 -24.20
CA ASP A 219 5.58 17.11 -24.43
C ASP A 219 6.37 16.51 -25.60
N GLU A 220 6.25 15.19 -25.84
CA GLU A 220 6.81 14.51 -27.02
C GLU A 220 6.14 14.97 -28.32
N GLN A 221 4.80 15.03 -28.34
CA GLN A 221 4.06 15.54 -29.51
C GLN A 221 4.44 16.99 -29.82
N ARG A 222 4.49 17.84 -28.79
CA ARG A 222 4.91 19.24 -28.93
C ARG A 222 6.36 19.37 -29.40
N LEU A 223 7.25 18.49 -28.94
CA LEU A 223 8.64 18.47 -29.39
C LEU A 223 8.74 18.14 -30.88
N ASP A 224 7.93 17.20 -31.37
CA ASP A 224 7.90 16.83 -32.79
C ASP A 224 7.38 17.97 -33.67
N GLU A 225 6.33 18.66 -33.23
CA GLU A 225 5.82 19.87 -33.89
C GLU A 225 6.90 20.96 -34.00
N LEU A 226 7.53 21.32 -32.88
CA LEU A 226 8.62 22.31 -32.88
C LEU A 226 9.80 21.86 -33.76
N GLN A 227 10.11 20.57 -33.81
CA GLN A 227 11.18 20.08 -34.68
C GLN A 227 10.83 20.19 -36.17
N ALA A 228 9.55 20.02 -36.54
CA ALA A 228 9.07 20.25 -37.89
C ALA A 228 9.16 21.74 -38.25
N ASP A 229 8.64 22.63 -37.40
CA ASP A 229 8.70 24.09 -37.60
C ASP A 229 10.14 24.58 -37.76
N ARG A 230 11.07 24.04 -36.95
CA ARG A 230 12.50 24.34 -37.08
C ARG A 230 13.03 23.99 -38.47
N ARG A 231 12.70 22.82 -38.99
CA ARG A 231 13.18 22.33 -40.29
C ARG A 231 12.61 23.15 -41.44
N ASP A 232 11.34 23.51 -41.37
CA ASP A 232 10.68 24.32 -42.38
C ASP A 232 11.30 25.73 -42.43
N LEU A 233 11.58 26.32 -41.26
CA LEU A 233 12.19 27.64 -41.18
C LEU A 233 13.67 27.64 -41.59
N GLU A 234 14.44 26.59 -41.26
CA GLU A 234 15.80 26.38 -41.78
C GLU A 234 15.80 26.28 -43.31
N THR A 235 14.86 25.53 -43.89
CA THR A 235 14.71 25.39 -45.35
C THR A 235 14.33 26.72 -46.02
N LEU A 236 13.47 27.51 -45.39
CA LEU A 236 13.05 28.82 -45.90
C LEU A 236 14.19 29.83 -45.89
N LEU A 237 14.99 29.85 -44.82
CA LEU A 237 16.21 30.67 -44.72
C LEU A 237 17.25 30.30 -45.77
N GLU A 238 17.46 29.00 -46.03
CA GLU A 238 18.40 28.51 -47.04
C GLU A 238 17.99 28.98 -48.46
N ARG A 239 16.69 28.87 -48.78
CA ARG A 239 16.15 29.39 -50.06
C ARG A 239 16.31 30.89 -50.20
N LEU A 240 16.09 31.66 -49.13
CA LEU A 240 16.30 33.12 -49.14
C LEU A 240 17.77 33.46 -49.34
N SER A 241 18.70 32.75 -48.70
CA SER A 241 20.13 32.97 -48.90
C SER A 241 20.59 32.63 -50.31
N ASP A 242 20.06 31.55 -50.91
CA ASP A 242 20.38 31.16 -52.29
C ASP A 242 19.87 32.22 -53.29
N VAL A 243 18.63 32.67 -53.13
CA VAL A 243 18.04 33.72 -53.98
C VAL A 243 18.82 35.04 -53.86
N LEU A 244 19.25 35.42 -52.65
CA LEU A 244 20.05 36.63 -52.43
C LEU A 244 21.49 36.49 -52.96
N ALA A 245 22.07 35.29 -52.94
CA ALA A 245 23.40 35.01 -53.51
C ALA A 245 23.40 35.01 -55.04
N ASP A 246 22.27 34.68 -55.67
CA ASP A 246 22.07 34.68 -57.13
C ASP A 246 21.76 36.07 -57.70
N ILE A 247 21.65 37.10 -56.84
CA ILE A 247 21.61 38.51 -57.27
C ILE A 247 23.05 38.99 -57.50
N PRO A 248 23.51 39.19 -58.76
CA PRO A 248 24.86 39.66 -59.00
C PRO A 248 25.08 41.03 -58.36
N ALA A 249 26.19 41.18 -57.64
CA ALA A 249 26.64 42.42 -56.99
C ALA A 249 26.89 43.60 -57.95
N ASP A 250 26.53 43.47 -59.24
CA ASP A 250 26.86 44.42 -60.31
C ASP A 250 25.71 45.38 -60.67
N LEU A 251 24.58 45.34 -59.95
CA LEU A 251 23.51 46.33 -60.13
C LEU A 251 23.85 47.72 -59.54
N GLY A 252 25.00 47.87 -58.88
CA GLY A 252 25.53 49.15 -58.40
C GLY A 252 26.45 49.89 -59.39
N LYS A 253 26.81 49.29 -60.53
CA LYS A 253 27.67 49.90 -61.58
C LYS A 253 26.93 50.17 -62.88
N ARG A 254 25.67 50.59 -62.83
CA ARG A 254 25.11 51.32 -63.97
C ARG A 254 25.60 52.76 -63.90
N LEU A 255 26.69 53.02 -64.62
CA LEU A 255 27.06 54.36 -65.06
C LEU A 255 25.79 55.07 -65.55
N GLY A 256 25.50 56.22 -64.96
CA GLY A 256 24.42 57.09 -65.44
C GLY A 256 24.66 57.52 -66.89
N PRO A 257 23.61 57.92 -67.62
CA PRO A 257 23.67 58.24 -69.06
C PRO A 257 24.46 59.52 -69.42
N LEU A 258 25.39 59.96 -68.56
CA LEU A 258 26.17 61.19 -68.75
C LEU A 258 27.56 60.96 -69.35
N ASP A 259 28.02 59.73 -69.54
CA ASP A 259 29.42 59.45 -69.94
C ASP A 259 29.62 59.09 -71.43
N LEU A 260 28.61 59.31 -72.27
CA LEU A 260 28.68 59.13 -73.73
C LEU A 260 28.40 60.43 -74.49
N LYS A 261 28.92 61.56 -74.02
CA LYS A 261 28.99 62.79 -74.84
C LYS A 261 30.36 62.94 -75.48
N GLY A 262 30.38 62.82 -76.80
CA GLY A 262 31.32 63.56 -77.64
C GLY A 262 32.52 62.78 -78.16
N LYS A 263 32.29 61.78 -79.02
CA LYS A 263 33.19 61.47 -80.14
C LYS A 263 32.39 60.98 -81.34
N MET A 264 31.81 61.91 -82.11
CA MET A 264 31.62 61.69 -83.54
C MET A 264 32.58 62.62 -84.28
N HIS A 265 33.50 61.99 -85.01
CA HIS A 265 34.41 62.61 -85.95
C HIS A 265 33.83 62.36 -87.35
N ILE A 266 33.51 63.41 -88.09
CA ILE A 266 33.19 63.36 -89.52
C ILE A 266 33.72 64.68 -90.14
N PRO A 267 34.12 64.68 -91.42
CA PRO A 267 35.23 65.47 -91.99
C PRO A 267 35.00 66.97 -92.11
#